data_AF-W2MJ55-F1
#
_entry.id   AF-W2MJ55-F1
#
_cell.length_a   1.000
_cell.length_b   1.000
_cell.length_c   1.000
_cell.angle_alpha   90.00
_cell.angle_beta   90.00
_cell.angle_gamma   90.00
#
_symmetry.space_group_name_H-M   'P 1'
#
loop_
_entity.id
_entity.type
_entity.pdbx_description
1 polymer ?
#
loop_
_entity_poly.entity_id
_entity_poly.type
_entity_poly.pdbx_seq_one_letter_code
_entity_poly.pdbx_strand_id
1 'polypeptide(L)'
;MNEIKPYYSGKHHLYGYKVEVSVLPNGLAINCTDHTGGSTHDAAIFKDNVAFHARAMRKQEDDRGLRDEGRLHEVYPKDWAPLSLEDACYNDKLARDRVIVENFFGRLKTLWGICSDKWRFDEASYDLYFRACVALTNVHVRLRPLRGDDGKDYSKYDARLCEIGTELLEKQKKKRKRYQANRAARLCTAYRRRTSYYSSVSVRSEDVDSDAETRL
;
A
#
# COMPACT_ATOMS: atom_id res chain seq x y z
N MET A 1 1.50 20.79 -7.07
CA MET A 1 2.56 19.79 -6.93
C MET A 1 1.98 18.62 -6.15
N ASN A 2 1.95 17.41 -6.71
CA ASN A 2 1.54 16.22 -5.95
C ASN A 2 2.67 15.92 -4.95
N GLU A 3 2.41 16.09 -3.65
CA GLU A 3 3.32 15.61 -2.62
C GLU A 3 3.47 14.10 -2.78
N ILE A 4 4.70 13.65 -3.05
CA ILE A 4 5.04 12.23 -3.03
C ILE A 4 4.86 11.77 -1.60
N LYS A 5 4.02 10.75 -1.39
CA LYS A 5 3.77 10.15 -0.08
C LYS A 5 4.58 8.86 0.02
N PRO A 6 5.84 8.90 0.50
CA PRO A 6 6.77 7.77 0.41
C PRO A 6 6.28 6.50 1.12
N TYR A 7 5.40 6.65 2.12
CA TYR A 7 4.88 5.53 2.90
C TYR A 7 3.47 5.09 2.47
N TYR A 8 2.84 5.77 1.50
CA TYR A 8 1.45 5.47 1.14
C TYR A 8 1.38 4.39 0.07
N SER A 9 0.79 3.25 0.41
CA SER A 9 0.48 2.18 -0.52
C SER A 9 -0.83 2.46 -1.25
N GLY A 10 -0.75 2.62 -2.58
CA GLY A 10 -1.92 2.75 -3.43
C GLY A 10 -2.82 1.51 -3.41
N LYS A 11 -2.24 0.31 -3.31
CA LYS A 11 -2.95 -0.98 -3.35
C LYS A 11 -3.89 -1.17 -2.16
N HIS A 12 -3.38 -0.93 -0.95
CA HIS A 12 -4.15 -1.15 0.28
C HIS A 12 -4.74 0.14 0.84
N HIS A 13 -4.47 1.30 0.22
CA HIS A 13 -4.89 2.62 0.70
C HIS A 13 -4.45 2.93 2.15
N LEU A 14 -3.29 2.39 2.52
CA LEU A 14 -2.71 2.48 3.86
C LEU A 14 -1.29 3.04 3.82
N TYR A 15 -0.91 3.70 4.91
CA TYR A 15 0.48 4.02 5.15
C TYR A 15 1.16 2.82 5.81
N GLY A 16 2.35 2.45 5.35
CA GLY A 16 3.08 1.32 5.91
C GLY A 16 4.50 1.19 5.39
N TYR A 17 5.17 0.20 5.94
CA TYR A 17 6.49 -0.25 5.51
C TYR A 17 6.34 -1.50 4.64
N LYS A 18 7.27 -1.68 3.71
CA LYS A 18 7.37 -2.87 2.87
C LYS A 18 8.73 -3.52 3.08
N VAL A 19 8.71 -4.84 3.23
CA VAL A 19 9.91 -5.67 3.43
C VAL A 19 9.80 -6.85 2.48
N GLU A 20 10.92 -7.24 1.89
CA GLU A 20 11.00 -8.50 1.18
C GLU A 20 11.53 -9.60 2.10
N VAL A 21 10.82 -10.73 2.13
CA VAL A 21 11.25 -11.95 2.82
C VAL A 21 11.33 -13.06 1.79
N SER A 22 12.48 -13.72 1.70
CA SER A 22 12.66 -14.87 0.80
C SER A 22 12.45 -16.16 1.60
N VAL A 23 11.50 -16.99 1.16
CA VAL A 23 11.09 -18.24 1.83
C VAL A 23 11.38 -19.43 0.93
N LEU A 24 11.99 -20.47 1.47
CA LEU A 24 12.28 -21.72 0.78
C LEU A 24 11.03 -22.60 0.64
N PRO A 25 11.02 -23.58 -0.30
CA PRO A 25 9.93 -24.56 -0.42
C PRO A 25 9.65 -25.37 0.85
N ASN A 26 10.65 -25.50 1.75
CA ASN A 26 10.47 -26.13 3.06
C ASN A 26 9.79 -25.23 4.10
N GLY A 27 9.40 -24.01 3.72
CA GLY A 27 8.71 -23.05 4.58
C GLY A 27 9.61 -22.19 5.46
N LEU A 28 10.94 -22.27 5.32
CA LEU A 28 11.86 -21.45 6.11
C LEU A 28 12.25 -20.17 5.38
N ALA A 29 12.14 -19.04 6.08
CA ALA A 29 12.66 -17.76 5.60
C ALA A 29 14.20 -17.74 5.70
N ILE A 30 14.86 -17.40 4.60
CA ILE A 30 16.33 -17.36 4.49
C ILE A 30 16.90 -15.95 4.35
N ASN A 31 16.04 -14.97 4.06
CA ASN A 31 16.43 -13.58 3.93
C ASN A 31 15.28 -12.66 4.33
N CYS A 32 15.64 -11.49 4.86
CA CYS A 32 14.74 -10.41 5.21
C CYS A 32 15.48 -9.09 4.98
N THR A 33 15.03 -8.31 4.00
CA THR A 33 15.60 -7.00 3.70
C THR A 33 15.30 -6.01 4.82
N ASP A 34 15.95 -4.84 4.78
CA ASP A 34 15.48 -3.69 5.53
C ASP A 34 14.17 -3.17 4.92
N HIS A 35 13.45 -2.38 5.69
CA HIS A 35 12.18 -1.81 5.25
C HIS A 35 12.36 -0.68 4.25
N THR A 36 11.34 -0.57 3.40
CA THR A 36 11.15 0.53 2.46
C THR A 36 9.81 1.19 2.71
N GLY A 37 9.61 2.39 2.16
CA GLY A 37 8.33 3.08 2.21
C GLY A 37 7.22 2.32 1.47
N GLY A 38 5.99 2.39 1.98
CA GLY A 38 4.82 1.75 1.39
C GLY A 38 4.47 2.14 -0.05
N SER A 39 5.02 3.25 -0.58
CA SER A 39 4.87 3.60 -2.00
C SER A 39 5.85 2.86 -2.92
N THR A 40 6.90 2.23 -2.38
CA THR A 40 7.89 1.50 -3.16
C THR A 40 7.22 0.33 -3.88
N HIS A 41 7.51 0.17 -5.17
CA HIS A 41 6.94 -0.90 -5.98
C HIS A 41 7.63 -2.23 -5.63
N ASP A 42 6.87 -3.32 -5.55
CA ASP A 42 7.39 -4.63 -5.11
C ASP A 42 8.54 -5.11 -6.03
N ALA A 43 8.44 -4.85 -7.34
CA ALA A 43 9.51 -5.19 -8.29
C ALA A 43 10.78 -4.34 -8.12
N ALA A 44 10.70 -3.15 -7.52
CA ALA A 44 11.90 -2.36 -7.21
C ALA A 44 12.65 -3.00 -6.04
N ILE A 45 11.93 -3.36 -4.97
CA ILE A 45 12.50 -4.04 -3.80
C ILE A 45 13.22 -5.33 -4.24
N PHE A 46 12.56 -6.14 -5.08
CA PHE A 46 13.14 -7.37 -5.62
C PHE A 46 14.41 -7.13 -6.45
N LYS A 47 14.44 -6.06 -7.27
CA LYS A 47 15.61 -5.71 -8.07
C LYS A 47 16.76 -5.20 -7.20
N ASP A 48 16.46 -4.44 -6.15
CA ASP A 48 17.46 -3.95 -5.20
C ASP A 48 18.12 -5.12 -4.44
N ASN A 49 17.38 -6.22 -4.24
CA ASN A 49 17.87 -7.43 -3.58
C ASN A 49 18.53 -8.46 -4.55
N VAL A 50 18.80 -8.09 -5.81
CA VAL A 50 19.31 -9.01 -6.84
C VAL A 50 20.60 -9.72 -6.45
N ALA A 51 21.50 -9.06 -5.71
CA ALA A 51 22.77 -9.66 -5.29
C ALA A 51 22.58 -10.84 -4.32
N PHE A 52 21.55 -10.79 -3.48
CA PHE A 52 21.16 -11.92 -2.65
C PHE A 52 20.61 -13.06 -3.51
N HIS A 53 19.64 -12.76 -4.39
CA HIS A 53 19.03 -13.76 -5.26
C HIS A 53 20.04 -14.46 -6.17
N ALA A 54 20.93 -13.70 -6.80
CA ALA A 54 21.98 -14.23 -7.67
C ALA A 54 22.89 -15.20 -6.91
N ARG A 55 23.25 -14.88 -5.67
CA ARG A 55 24.05 -15.75 -4.80
C ARG A 55 23.29 -16.99 -4.34
N ALA A 56 22.01 -16.85 -4.00
CA ALA A 56 21.17 -17.96 -3.54
C ALA A 56 20.79 -18.92 -4.68
N MET A 57 20.73 -18.43 -5.92
CA MET A 57 20.45 -19.22 -7.13
C MET A 57 21.72 -19.67 -7.87
N ARG A 58 22.92 -19.53 -7.27
CA ARG A 58 24.14 -20.06 -7.89
C ARG A 58 24.05 -21.59 -7.97
N LYS A 59 24.05 -22.10 -9.19
CA LYS A 59 24.19 -23.52 -9.50
C LYS A 59 25.48 -24.06 -8.86
N GLN A 60 25.40 -25.23 -8.24
CA GLN A 60 26.58 -25.97 -7.80
C GLN A 60 27.40 -26.42 -9.03
N GLU A 61 28.65 -26.87 -8.86
CA GLU A 61 29.55 -27.15 -9.99
C GLU A 61 29.04 -28.30 -10.89
N ASP A 62 28.33 -29.25 -10.29
CA ASP A 62 27.57 -30.35 -10.90
C ASP A 62 26.32 -29.87 -11.66
N ASP A 63 25.66 -28.81 -11.18
CA ASP A 63 24.48 -28.22 -11.82
C ASP A 63 24.82 -27.29 -13.01
N ARG A 64 26.10 -26.92 -13.21
CA ARG A 64 26.51 -25.98 -14.30
C ARG A 64 26.13 -26.47 -15.70
N GLY A 65 25.96 -27.78 -15.88
CA GLY A 65 25.54 -28.39 -17.14
C GLY A 65 24.02 -28.43 -17.36
N LEU A 66 23.21 -28.16 -16.34
CA LEU A 66 21.75 -28.11 -16.46
C LEU A 66 21.39 -26.87 -17.28
N ARG A 67 20.91 -27.06 -18.51
CA ARG A 67 20.36 -25.98 -19.32
C ARG A 67 19.19 -25.34 -18.57
N ASP A 68 19.16 -24.01 -18.57
CA ASP A 68 17.97 -23.27 -18.13
C ASP A 68 16.89 -23.49 -19.19
N GLU A 69 15.98 -24.44 -18.94
CA GLU A 69 14.81 -24.69 -19.81
C GLU A 69 13.68 -23.69 -19.56
N GLY A 70 14.01 -22.47 -19.10
CA GLY A 70 13.08 -21.36 -19.01
C GLY A 70 12.52 -21.01 -20.38
N ARG A 71 11.38 -21.62 -20.74
CA ARG A 71 10.65 -21.53 -22.03
C ARG A 71 10.36 -20.10 -22.53
N LEU A 72 10.55 -19.07 -21.70
CA LEU A 72 10.12 -17.70 -21.94
C LEU A 72 11.24 -16.73 -22.35
N HIS A 73 12.51 -17.13 -22.31
CA HIS A 73 13.62 -16.21 -22.63
C HIS A 73 13.73 -15.91 -24.14
N GLU A 74 13.40 -16.87 -25.00
CA GLU A 74 13.60 -16.74 -26.46
C GLU A 74 12.39 -16.17 -27.21
N VAL A 75 11.17 -16.31 -26.66
CA VAL A 75 9.92 -16.13 -27.44
C VAL A 75 9.26 -14.74 -27.24
N TYR A 76 9.41 -14.09 -26.09
CA TYR A 76 8.73 -12.81 -25.81
C TYR A 76 9.68 -11.76 -25.22
N PRO A 77 10.48 -11.07 -26.06
CA PRO A 77 11.39 -10.05 -25.56
C PRO A 77 10.68 -8.83 -24.94
N LYS A 78 9.47 -8.46 -25.42
CA LYS A 78 8.82 -7.19 -25.04
C LYS A 78 7.27 -7.10 -25.02
N ASP A 79 6.47 -8.15 -25.30
CA ASP A 79 5.01 -8.01 -25.36
C ASP A 79 4.23 -8.97 -24.44
N TRP A 80 3.13 -8.47 -23.85
CA TRP A 80 2.15 -9.24 -23.06
C TRP A 80 1.14 -9.90 -23.99
N ALA A 81 1.52 -11.00 -24.64
CA ALA A 81 0.60 -11.82 -25.43
C ALA A 81 -0.42 -12.55 -24.53
N PRO A 82 -1.59 -12.96 -25.06
CA PRO A 82 -2.51 -13.84 -24.33
C PRO A 82 -1.79 -15.12 -23.90
N LEU A 83 -1.90 -15.46 -22.62
CA LEU A 83 -1.29 -16.66 -22.04
C LEU A 83 -1.78 -17.91 -22.78
N SER A 84 -0.85 -18.74 -23.26
CA SER A 84 -1.20 -20.05 -23.80
C SER A 84 -1.76 -20.95 -22.68
N LEU A 85 -2.47 -22.02 -23.05
CA LEU A 85 -2.95 -23.01 -22.06
C LEU A 85 -1.79 -23.67 -21.29
N GLU A 86 -0.65 -23.86 -21.95
CA GLU A 86 0.56 -24.40 -21.30
C GLU A 86 1.15 -23.39 -20.30
N ASP A 87 1.22 -22.11 -20.65
CA ASP A 87 1.71 -21.06 -19.73
C ASP A 87 0.76 -20.87 -18.54
N ALA A 88 -0.55 -20.98 -18.76
CA ALA A 88 -1.54 -20.97 -17.69
C ALA A 88 -1.35 -22.16 -16.73
N CYS A 89 -1.17 -23.38 -17.26
CA CYS A 89 -0.90 -24.57 -16.44
C CYS A 89 0.42 -24.46 -15.66
N TYR A 90 1.45 -23.85 -16.26
CA TYR A 90 2.72 -23.57 -15.58
C TYR A 90 2.55 -22.53 -14.46
N ASN A 91 1.84 -21.43 -14.74
CA ASN A 91 1.53 -20.42 -13.75
C ASN A 91 0.70 -20.98 -12.60
N ASP A 92 -0.21 -21.92 -12.86
CA ASP A 92 -0.96 -22.63 -11.82
C ASP A 92 -0.06 -23.51 -10.95
N LYS A 93 0.95 -24.17 -11.52
CA LYS A 93 1.97 -24.90 -10.74
C LYS A 93 2.79 -23.93 -9.89
N LEU A 94 3.24 -22.81 -10.46
CA LEU A 94 3.96 -21.77 -9.74
C LEU A 94 3.10 -21.13 -8.64
N ALA A 95 1.80 -20.96 -8.88
CA ALA A 95 0.85 -20.45 -7.89
C ALA A 95 0.70 -21.42 -6.71
N ARG A 96 0.70 -22.74 -6.98
CA ARG A 96 0.74 -23.76 -5.91
C ARG A 96 2.02 -23.67 -5.08
N ASP A 97 3.17 -23.44 -5.71
CA ASP A 97 4.43 -23.28 -4.98
C ASP A 97 4.44 -22.03 -4.09
N ARG A 98 3.75 -20.95 -4.52
CA ARG A 98 3.61 -19.71 -3.72
C ARG A 98 2.75 -19.88 -2.47
N VAL A 99 1.93 -20.93 -2.38
CA VAL A 99 1.11 -21.21 -1.18
C VAL A 99 1.98 -21.33 0.07
N ILE A 100 3.24 -21.79 -0.05
CA ILE A 100 4.13 -21.88 1.11
C ILE A 100 4.49 -20.51 1.68
N VAL A 101 4.62 -19.49 0.82
CA VAL A 101 4.93 -18.11 1.21
C VAL A 101 3.74 -17.52 1.95
N GLU A 102 2.54 -17.72 1.42
CA GLU A 102 1.30 -17.29 2.06
C GLU A 102 1.11 -17.96 3.42
N ASN A 103 1.34 -19.26 3.52
CA ASN A 103 1.30 -19.99 4.79
C ASN A 103 2.34 -19.44 5.79
N PHE A 104 3.55 -19.12 5.35
CA PHE A 104 4.57 -18.54 6.22
C PHE A 104 4.11 -17.20 6.80
N PHE A 105 3.61 -16.30 5.94
CA PHE A 105 3.10 -15.01 6.40
C PHE A 105 1.84 -15.14 7.24
N GLY A 106 0.95 -16.08 6.93
CA GLY A 106 -0.19 -16.40 7.77
C GLY A 106 0.23 -16.76 9.18
N ARG A 107 1.17 -17.69 9.34
CA ARG A 107 1.72 -18.07 10.64
C ARG A 107 2.39 -16.89 11.35
N LEU A 108 3.20 -16.10 10.64
CA LEU A 108 3.84 -14.89 11.18
C LEU A 108 2.81 -13.92 11.76
N LYS A 109 1.72 -13.64 11.03
CA LYS A 109 0.67 -12.70 11.46
C LYS A 109 -0.18 -13.28 12.59
N THR A 110 -0.42 -14.58 12.61
CA THR A 110 -1.18 -15.23 13.69
C THR A 110 -0.38 -15.29 15.00
N LEU A 111 0.94 -15.50 14.93
CA LEU A 111 1.78 -15.57 16.13
C LEU A 111 2.12 -14.20 16.72
N TRP A 112 2.38 -13.20 15.87
CA TRP A 112 2.96 -11.93 16.31
C TRP A 112 2.03 -10.76 16.04
N GLY A 113 1.39 -10.26 17.10
CA GLY A 113 0.48 -9.10 17.05
C GLY A 113 1.12 -7.83 16.46
N ILE A 114 2.44 -7.67 16.67
CA ILE A 114 3.23 -6.57 16.11
C ILE A 114 3.25 -6.60 14.58
N CYS A 115 3.20 -7.79 13.99
CA CYS A 115 3.13 -7.95 12.54
C CYS A 115 1.68 -7.87 12.03
N SER A 116 0.68 -8.28 12.82
CA SER A 116 -0.73 -8.26 12.39
C SER A 116 -1.39 -6.90 12.51
N ASP A 117 -0.95 -6.02 13.40
CA ASP A 117 -1.62 -4.75 13.65
C ASP A 117 -0.80 -3.54 13.18
N LYS A 118 -1.40 -2.36 13.32
CA LYS A 118 -0.74 -1.10 12.98
C LYS A 118 0.52 -0.94 13.83
N TRP A 119 1.65 -0.73 13.17
CA TRP A 119 2.91 -0.36 13.83
C TRP A 119 2.76 0.92 14.67
N ARG A 120 3.27 0.89 15.91
CA ARG A 120 3.14 1.99 16.88
C ARG A 120 4.48 2.51 17.40
N PHE A 121 5.58 1.85 17.11
CA PHE A 121 6.91 2.24 17.57
C PHE A 121 7.59 3.15 16.54
N ASP A 122 8.83 3.51 16.82
CA ASP A 122 9.67 4.27 15.93
C ASP A 122 10.09 3.46 14.69
N GLU A 123 10.55 4.16 13.66
CA GLU A 123 11.00 3.56 12.40
C GLU A 123 12.32 2.81 12.58
N ALA A 124 13.24 3.34 13.39
CA ALA A 124 14.58 2.79 13.55
C ALA A 124 14.59 1.38 14.18
N SER A 125 13.57 1.06 14.98
CA SER A 125 13.45 -0.26 15.59
C SER A 125 12.68 -1.27 14.72
N TYR A 126 12.01 -0.84 13.64
CA TYR A 126 11.13 -1.69 12.85
C TYR A 126 11.83 -2.94 12.34
N ASP A 127 12.99 -2.79 11.71
CA ASP A 127 13.73 -3.91 11.10
C ASP A 127 14.17 -4.93 12.14
N LEU A 128 14.58 -4.49 13.32
CA LEU A 128 14.97 -5.37 14.42
C LEU A 128 13.80 -6.25 14.85
N TYR A 129 12.65 -5.64 15.13
CA TYR A 129 11.46 -6.37 15.57
C TYR A 129 10.89 -7.27 14.48
N PHE A 130 10.85 -6.79 13.23
CA PHE A 130 10.34 -7.58 12.12
C PHE A 130 11.24 -8.79 11.84
N ARG A 131 12.57 -8.62 11.82
CA ARG A 131 13.53 -9.73 11.68
C ARG A 131 13.42 -10.72 12.84
N ALA A 132 13.22 -10.25 14.07
CA ALA A 132 12.98 -11.13 15.21
C ALA A 132 11.72 -11.98 15.02
N CYS A 133 10.62 -11.38 14.54
CA CYS A 133 9.39 -12.12 14.23
C CYS A 133 9.61 -13.17 13.14
N VAL A 134 10.35 -12.84 12.07
CA VAL A 134 10.71 -13.80 11.01
C VAL A 134 11.53 -14.96 11.57
N ALA A 135 12.56 -14.67 12.38
CA ALA A 135 13.42 -15.68 12.98
C ALA A 135 12.67 -16.61 13.96
N LEU A 136 11.81 -16.05 14.81
CA LEU A 136 10.97 -16.83 15.72
C LEU A 136 9.93 -17.67 14.96
N THR A 137 9.42 -17.17 13.84
CA THR A 137 8.53 -17.95 12.96
C THR A 137 9.26 -19.14 12.36
N ASN A 138 10.52 -18.98 11.93
CA ASN A 138 11.34 -20.12 11.48
C ASN A 138 11.48 -21.19 12.56
N VAL A 139 11.75 -20.80 13.82
CA VAL A 139 11.82 -21.75 14.94
C VAL A 139 10.48 -22.48 15.10
N HIS A 140 9.37 -21.74 15.03
CA HIS A 140 8.05 -22.34 15.14
C HIS A 140 7.73 -23.28 13.96
N VAL A 141 8.13 -22.95 12.73
CA VAL A 141 7.96 -23.81 11.55
C VAL A 141 8.75 -25.11 11.69
N ARG A 142 9.97 -25.06 12.25
CA ARG A 142 10.78 -26.25 12.54
C ARG A 142 10.12 -27.20 13.54
N LEU A 143 9.43 -26.65 14.54
CA LEU A 143 8.71 -27.44 15.54
C LEU A 143 7.34 -27.92 15.03
N ARG A 144 6.68 -27.11 14.19
CA ARG A 144 5.33 -27.33 13.68
C ARG A 144 5.25 -26.88 12.22
N PRO A 145 5.31 -27.84 11.27
CA PRO A 145 5.24 -27.55 9.84
C PRO A 145 4.06 -26.65 9.46
N LEU A 146 4.22 -25.91 8.37
CA LEU A 146 3.18 -25.07 7.80
C LEU A 146 2.00 -25.92 7.31
N ARG A 147 0.79 -25.40 7.52
CA ARG A 147 -0.48 -26.06 7.20
C ARG A 147 -1.31 -25.18 6.28
N GLY A 148 -2.28 -25.77 5.59
CA GLY A 148 -3.20 -25.02 4.73
C GLY A 148 -4.07 -23.98 5.46
N ASP A 149 -4.27 -24.14 6.78
CA ASP A 149 -5.00 -23.13 7.57
C ASP A 149 -4.21 -21.82 7.73
N ASP A 150 -2.87 -21.89 7.70
CA ASP A 150 -2.05 -20.67 7.78
C ASP A 150 -2.31 -19.75 6.58
N GLY A 151 -2.43 -20.31 5.37
CA GLY A 151 -2.77 -19.54 4.17
C GLY A 151 -4.14 -18.87 4.27
N LYS A 152 -5.13 -19.55 4.85
CA LYS A 152 -6.46 -18.94 5.10
C LYS A 152 -6.36 -17.74 6.04
N ASP A 153 -5.51 -17.82 7.07
CA ASP A 153 -5.30 -16.71 7.98
C ASP A 153 -4.62 -15.52 7.28
N TYR A 154 -3.69 -15.78 6.36
CA TYR A 154 -3.12 -14.74 5.51
C TYR A 154 -4.18 -14.08 4.62
N SER A 155 -5.04 -14.86 3.97
CA SER A 155 -6.13 -14.31 3.14
C SER A 155 -7.10 -13.44 3.95
N LYS A 156 -7.47 -13.88 5.16
CA LYS A 156 -8.31 -13.06 6.08
C LYS A 156 -7.62 -11.74 6.44
N TYR A 157 -6.32 -11.79 6.71
CA TYR A 157 -5.53 -10.61 7.02
C TYR A 157 -5.47 -9.63 5.85
N ASP A 158 -5.23 -10.10 4.63
CA ASP A 158 -5.19 -9.26 3.43
C ASP A 158 -6.55 -8.62 3.12
N ALA A 159 -7.64 -9.39 3.26
CA ALA A 159 -9.00 -8.87 3.13
C ALA A 159 -9.28 -7.76 4.14
N ARG A 160 -8.90 -7.98 5.41
CA ARG A 160 -9.03 -6.98 6.48
C ARG A 160 -8.23 -5.72 6.19
N LEU A 161 -7.01 -5.83 5.65
CA LEU A 161 -6.21 -4.67 5.26
C LEU A 161 -6.90 -3.83 4.18
N CYS A 162 -7.47 -4.50 3.17
CA CYS A 162 -8.20 -3.83 2.11
C CYS A 162 -9.44 -3.09 2.65
N GLU A 163 -10.19 -3.71 3.56
CA GLU A 163 -11.35 -3.10 4.23
C GLU A 163 -10.97 -1.84 5.03
N ILE A 164 -9.92 -1.90 5.85
CA ILE A 164 -9.44 -0.73 6.60
C ILE A 164 -9.05 0.40 5.65
N GLY A 165 -8.40 0.06 4.53
CA GLY A 165 -8.02 1.00 3.49
C GLY A 165 -9.22 1.72 2.85
N THR A 166 -10.25 0.98 2.46
CA THR A 166 -11.45 1.55 1.84
C THR A 166 -12.20 2.44 2.83
N GLU A 167 -12.35 2.03 4.09
CA GLU A 167 -12.95 2.87 5.13
C GLU A 167 -12.21 4.21 5.33
N LEU A 168 -10.88 4.18 5.35
CA LEU A 168 -10.07 5.39 5.51
C LEU A 168 -10.28 6.36 4.34
N LEU A 169 -10.35 5.84 3.11
CA LEU A 169 -10.66 6.65 1.94
C LEU A 169 -12.05 7.28 2.02
N GLU A 170 -13.06 6.53 2.45
CA GLU A 170 -14.41 7.06 2.64
C GLU A 170 -14.45 8.17 3.69
N LYS A 171 -13.79 7.95 4.85
CA LYS A 171 -13.64 8.95 5.91
C LYS A 171 -12.97 10.23 5.37
N GLN A 172 -11.93 10.10 4.54
CA GLN A 172 -11.29 11.23 3.89
C GLN A 172 -12.20 11.94 2.88
N LYS A 173 -12.94 11.20 2.04
CA LYS A 173 -13.92 11.75 1.09
C LYS A 173 -14.99 12.56 1.82
N LYS A 174 -15.54 12.04 2.93
CA LYS A 174 -16.53 12.73 3.78
C LYS A 174 -15.95 14.02 4.37
N LYS A 175 -14.72 13.98 4.91
CA LYS A 175 -14.02 15.17 5.43
C LYS A 175 -13.82 16.25 4.35
N ARG A 176 -13.40 15.86 3.13
CA ARG A 176 -13.23 16.79 2.00
C ARG A 176 -14.54 17.45 1.59
N LYS A 177 -15.62 16.68 1.44
CA LYS A 177 -16.96 17.22 1.12
C LYS A 177 -17.42 18.23 2.18
N ARG A 178 -17.26 17.90 3.46
CA ARG A 178 -17.59 18.81 4.57
C ARG A 178 -16.78 20.11 4.51
N TYR A 179 -15.48 20.01 4.24
CA TYR A 179 -14.63 21.19 4.09
C TYR A 179 -15.06 22.08 2.91
N GLN A 180 -15.37 21.47 1.76
CA GLN A 180 -15.86 22.19 0.57
C GLN A 180 -17.19 22.90 0.84
N ALA A 181 -18.15 22.22 1.46
CA ALA A 181 -19.43 22.81 1.85
C ALA A 181 -19.25 23.98 2.82
N ASN A 182 -18.43 23.79 3.87
CA ASN A 182 -18.14 24.86 4.84
C ASN A 182 -17.44 26.05 4.19
N ARG A 183 -16.53 25.83 3.23
CA ARG A 183 -15.87 26.89 2.47
C ARG A 183 -16.86 27.65 1.59
N ALA A 184 -17.75 26.94 0.88
CA ALA A 184 -18.79 27.56 0.06
C ALA A 184 -19.74 28.41 0.91
N ALA A 185 -20.16 27.91 2.08
CA ALA A 185 -20.99 28.66 3.02
C ALA A 185 -20.29 29.95 3.48
N ARG A 186 -19.00 29.87 3.89
CA ARG A 186 -18.22 31.06 4.30
C ARG A 186 -18.13 32.11 3.18
N LEU A 187 -17.88 31.68 1.94
CA LEU A 187 -17.83 32.58 0.79
C LEU A 187 -19.19 33.21 0.49
N CYS A 188 -20.28 32.43 0.56
CA CYS A 188 -21.63 32.93 0.36
C CYS A 188 -22.03 33.97 1.43
N THR A 189 -21.73 33.71 2.71
CA THR A 189 -21.96 34.67 3.80
C THR A 189 -21.13 35.94 3.63
N ALA A 190 -19.85 35.82 3.25
CA ALA A 190 -18.99 36.98 3.01
C ALA A 190 -19.50 37.84 1.83
N TYR A 191 -19.95 37.19 0.75
CA TYR A 191 -20.57 37.87 -0.37
C TYR A 191 -21.85 38.61 0.06
N ARG A 192 -22.79 37.94 0.74
CA ARG A 192 -24.02 38.58 1.25
C ARG A 192 -23.74 39.80 2.13
N ARG A 193 -22.77 39.71 3.04
CA ARG A 193 -22.36 40.85 3.89
C ARG A 193 -21.82 42.02 3.05
N ARG A 194 -21.00 41.74 2.04
CA ARG A 194 -20.45 42.77 1.15
C ARG A 194 -21.53 43.42 0.29
N THR A 195 -22.48 42.65 -0.25
CA THR A 195 -23.59 43.18 -1.06
C THR A 195 -24.60 43.96 -0.21
N SER A 196 -24.89 43.52 1.01
CA SER A 196 -25.74 44.25 1.96
C SER A 196 -25.11 45.60 2.35
N TYR A 197 -23.79 45.64 2.57
CA TYR A 197 -23.07 46.89 2.80
C TYR A 197 -23.17 47.83 1.60
N TYR A 198 -22.92 47.34 0.38
CA TYR A 198 -22.99 48.15 -0.83
C TYR A 198 -24.41 48.66 -1.13
N SER A 199 -25.43 47.83 -0.89
CA SER A 199 -26.84 48.21 -1.00
C SER A 199 -27.23 49.26 0.05
N SER A 200 -26.76 49.15 1.29
CA SER A 200 -27.00 50.15 2.33
C SER A 200 -26.32 51.51 2.07
N VAL A 201 -25.18 51.50 1.37
CA VAL A 201 -24.48 52.72 0.94
C VAL A 201 -25.18 53.35 -0.27
N SER A 202 -25.68 52.56 -1.22
CA SER A 202 -26.43 53.05 -2.38
C SER A 202 -27.76 53.69 -1.98
N VAL A 203 -28.53 53.05 -1.08
CA VAL A 203 -29.82 53.61 -0.58
C VAL A 203 -29.62 54.92 0.17
N ARG A 204 -28.54 55.06 0.94
CA ARG A 204 -28.21 56.33 1.63
C ARG A 204 -27.77 57.46 0.68
N SER A 205 -27.44 57.16 -0.57
CA SER A 205 -26.98 58.15 -1.55
C SER A 205 -28.12 58.77 -2.36
N GLU A 206 -29.29 58.12 -2.39
CA GLU A 206 -30.47 58.55 -3.17
C GLU A 206 -31.45 59.42 -2.35
N ASP A 207 -31.27 59.52 -1.03
CA ASP A 207 -32.14 60.29 -0.11
C ASP A 207 -31.66 61.74 0.16
N VAL A 208 -30.80 62.31 -0.68
CA VAL A 208 -30.38 63.71 -0.55
C VAL A 208 -30.78 64.50 -1.80
N ASP A 209 -31.74 65.40 -1.57
CA ASP A 209 -32.04 66.64 -2.29
C ASP A 209 -33.38 66.67 -3.07
N SER A 210 -34.45 66.94 -2.32
CA SER A 210 -35.71 67.49 -2.81
C SER A 210 -36.41 68.19 -1.64
N ASP A 211 -35.87 69.32 -1.18
CA ASP A 211 -36.65 70.34 -0.45
C ASP A 211 -35.80 71.61 -0.25
N ALA A 212 -35.70 72.42 -1.29
CA ALA A 212 -35.26 73.81 -1.18
C ALA A 212 -35.87 74.68 -2.29
N GLU A 213 -37.20 74.73 -2.37
CA GLU A 213 -37.89 75.86 -2.99
C GLU A 213 -38.77 76.55 -1.95
N THR A 214 -38.70 77.90 -1.95
CA THR A 214 -39.51 78.91 -1.25
C THR A 214 -38.98 79.49 0.07
N ARG A 215 -38.33 80.66 0.00
CA ARG A 215 -38.95 81.97 0.29
C ARG A 215 -37.92 83.11 0.27
N LEU A 216 -38.25 84.11 -0.58
CA LEU A 216 -38.00 85.56 -0.55
C LEU A 216 -36.57 86.08 -0.35
#